data_AF-B8DJP0-F1
#
_entry.id   AF-B8DJP0-F1
#
_cell.length_a   1.000
_cell.length_b   1.000
_cell.length_c   1.000
_cell.angle_alpha   90.00
_cell.angle_beta   90.00
_cell.angle_gamma   90.00
#
_symmetry.space_group_name_H-M   'P 1'
#
loop_
_entity.id
_entity.type
_entity.pdbx_description
1 polymer ?
#
loop_
_entity_poly.entity_id
_entity_poly.type
_entity_poly.pdbx_seq_one_letter_code
_entity_poly.pdbx_strand_id
1 'polypeptide(L)'
;MQRVNKAACLLLALGVLLATGCKHEAKGYWKDTRRYYREYLNTPAKLDLEDKGEVAPAEARLAEGFAGIDIQLRALERALENSDRKPDTAWAKQMFQRFPWISGLAAVDNEGHVMAQQPEAPMKPLDFTPLLKEDAKQNMRALRSYVQETPMGPEVYVGVPVYSGTDFRGLVIAHFDIRALLPYSSRPADLMIAAPGQVMWPGRFDAQATPIASTDWANAVSKDVYGSVSNANGEFYWVSRYLGNLPLVFAVPEAGSFPEKPEQLAILKQAAALGSANTPNEPVTEIQPAYPELDESEGSILTKPAPQASDDQKVKEEALR
;
A
#
# COMPACT_ATOMS: atom_id res chain seq x y z
N MET A 1 32.94 -9.99 81.55
CA MET A 1 32.68 -9.03 80.45
C MET A 1 33.81 -9.03 79.41
N GLN A 2 33.92 -10.06 78.57
CA GLN A 2 34.94 -10.04 77.47
C GLN A 2 34.72 -11.07 76.35
N ARG A 3 33.50 -11.62 76.18
CA ARG A 3 33.20 -12.59 75.11
C ARG A 3 32.22 -12.08 74.04
N VAL A 4 31.64 -10.89 74.21
CA VAL A 4 30.65 -10.33 73.27
C VAL A 4 31.30 -9.53 72.13
N ASN A 5 32.54 -9.04 72.30
CA ASN A 5 33.17 -8.12 71.33
C ASN A 5 33.99 -8.79 70.21
N LYS A 6 34.29 -10.09 70.28
CA LYS A 6 35.05 -10.78 69.21
C LYS A 6 34.16 -11.27 68.08
N ALA A 7 32.92 -11.70 68.38
CA ALA A 7 31.96 -12.16 67.38
C ALA A 7 31.36 -11.01 66.56
N ALA A 8 31.10 -9.87 67.20
CA ALA A 8 30.58 -8.67 66.52
C ALA A 8 31.60 -8.06 65.53
N CYS A 9 32.89 -8.01 65.90
CA CYS A 9 33.94 -7.53 65.00
C CYS A 9 34.21 -8.49 63.83
N LEU A 10 34.07 -9.81 64.02
CA LEU A 10 34.24 -10.80 62.95
C LEU A 10 33.07 -10.76 61.95
N LEU A 11 31.84 -10.54 62.44
CA LEU A 11 30.66 -10.36 61.59
C LEU A 11 30.68 -9.03 60.80
N LEU A 12 31.17 -7.95 61.41
CA LEU A 12 31.36 -6.67 60.71
C LEU A 12 32.51 -6.73 59.68
N ALA A 13 33.60 -7.44 59.97
CA ALA A 13 34.70 -7.63 59.01
C ALA A 13 34.27 -8.51 57.81
N LEU A 14 33.42 -9.52 58.03
CA LEU A 14 32.85 -10.34 56.96
C LEU A 14 31.85 -9.56 56.09
N GLY A 15 31.09 -8.64 56.69
CA GLY A 15 30.16 -7.76 55.98
C GLY A 15 30.85 -6.74 55.05
N VAL A 16 32.04 -6.26 55.42
CA VAL A 16 32.82 -5.33 54.57
C VAL A 16 33.53 -6.06 53.43
N LEU A 17 33.93 -7.32 53.60
CA LEU A 17 34.52 -8.15 52.55
C LEU A 17 33.50 -8.60 51.48
N LEU A 18 32.22 -8.69 51.82
CA LEU A 18 31.15 -9.00 50.85
C LEU A 18 30.68 -7.77 50.05
N ALA A 19 31.04 -6.55 50.47
CA ALA A 19 30.58 -5.31 49.85
C ALA A 19 31.53 -4.74 48.78
N THR A 20 32.74 -5.28 48.60
CA THR A 20 33.75 -4.74 47.68
C THR A 20 33.98 -5.58 46.41
N GLY A 21 33.23 -6.66 46.20
CA GLY A 21 33.53 -7.66 45.16
C GLY A 21 32.58 -7.75 43.95
N CYS A 22 31.72 -6.77 43.64
CA CYS A 22 30.72 -6.91 42.56
C CYS A 22 30.48 -5.64 41.74
N LYS A 23 31.53 -4.95 41.26
CA LYS A 23 31.36 -3.82 40.32
C LYS A 23 32.24 -3.85 39.06
N HIS A 24 32.98 -4.93 38.79
CA HIS A 24 33.82 -5.00 37.57
C HIS A 24 33.65 -6.23 36.67
N GLU A 25 32.97 -7.30 37.08
CA GLU A 25 32.88 -8.53 36.26
C GLU A 25 31.55 -8.71 35.52
N ALA A 26 30.45 -8.12 35.99
CA ALA A 26 29.13 -8.29 35.37
C ALA A 26 29.06 -7.77 33.91
N LYS A 27 29.85 -6.75 33.57
CA LYS A 27 29.93 -6.24 32.17
C LYS A 27 30.67 -7.19 31.24
N GLY A 28 31.65 -7.95 31.74
CA GLY A 28 32.40 -8.95 30.98
C GLY A 28 31.54 -10.16 30.67
N TYR A 29 30.93 -10.75 31.71
CA TYR A 29 29.99 -11.86 31.56
C TYR A 29 28.81 -11.52 30.65
N TRP A 30 28.23 -10.31 30.76
CA TRP A 30 27.15 -9.88 29.86
C TRP A 30 27.60 -9.78 28.40
N LYS A 31 28.81 -9.27 28.13
CA LYS A 31 29.37 -9.22 26.78
C LYS A 31 29.65 -10.61 26.22
N ASP A 32 30.21 -11.50 27.02
CA ASP A 32 30.51 -12.87 26.59
C ASP A 32 29.23 -13.67 26.37
N THR A 33 28.22 -13.53 27.24
CA THR A 33 26.91 -14.18 27.04
C THR A 33 26.22 -13.66 25.78
N ARG A 34 26.30 -12.34 25.51
CA ARG A 34 25.74 -11.74 24.29
C ARG A 34 26.54 -12.12 23.04
N ARG A 35 27.85 -12.32 23.15
CA ARG A 35 28.71 -12.83 22.07
C ARG A 35 28.35 -14.27 21.74
N TYR A 36 28.25 -15.12 22.76
CA TYR A 36 27.84 -16.52 22.61
C TYR A 36 26.44 -16.64 22.00
N TYR A 37 25.50 -15.80 22.44
CA TYR A 37 24.16 -15.74 21.87
C TYR A 37 24.18 -15.33 20.39
N ARG A 38 25.03 -14.37 20.00
CA ARG A 38 25.21 -13.95 18.60
C ARG A 38 26.02 -14.92 17.75
N GLU A 39 26.77 -15.84 18.34
CA GLU A 39 27.65 -16.74 17.61
C GLU A 39 27.02 -18.12 17.39
N TYR A 40 26.13 -18.55 18.29
CA TYR A 40 25.56 -19.91 18.26
C TYR A 40 24.03 -19.97 18.25
N LEU A 41 23.32 -18.93 18.71
CA LEU A 41 21.85 -18.95 18.84
C LEU A 41 21.15 -18.03 17.83
N ASN A 42 21.71 -16.85 17.58
CA ASN A 42 21.20 -15.89 16.61
C ASN A 42 22.39 -15.28 15.86
N THR A 43 23.02 -16.11 15.03
CA THR A 43 24.05 -15.65 14.10
C THR A 43 23.46 -14.54 13.25
N PRO A 44 24.04 -13.33 13.26
CA PRO A 44 23.56 -12.28 12.38
C PRO A 44 23.66 -12.81 10.94
N ALA A 45 22.55 -12.74 10.21
CA ALA A 45 22.49 -13.18 8.82
C ALA A 45 23.64 -12.52 8.06
N LYS A 46 24.61 -13.34 7.63
CA LYS A 46 25.68 -12.87 6.74
C LYS A 46 25.07 -12.85 5.36
N LEU A 47 24.79 -11.66 4.86
CA LEU A 47 24.39 -11.46 3.48
C LEU A 47 25.62 -11.73 2.62
N ASP A 48 25.64 -12.87 1.95
CA ASP A 48 26.61 -13.14 0.92
C ASP A 48 26.23 -12.31 -0.31
N LEU A 49 27.00 -11.27 -0.59
CA LEU A 49 26.80 -10.39 -1.75
C LEU A 49 27.40 -10.98 -3.04
N GLU A 50 28.14 -12.08 -2.93
CA GLU A 50 28.73 -12.80 -4.07
C GLU A 50 27.89 -13.99 -4.51
N ASP A 51 27.00 -14.50 -3.65
CA ASP A 51 25.97 -15.46 -4.03
C ASP A 51 24.95 -14.77 -4.95
N LYS A 52 25.13 -14.97 -6.25
CA LYS A 52 24.22 -14.42 -7.26
C LYS A 52 22.87 -15.14 -7.29
N GLY A 53 22.74 -16.29 -6.61
CA GLY A 53 21.57 -17.14 -6.63
C GLY A 53 21.24 -17.66 -8.04
N GLU A 54 20.87 -18.93 -8.14
CA GLU A 54 20.18 -19.39 -9.34
C GLU A 54 18.69 -19.10 -9.17
N VAL A 55 18.23 -17.99 -9.77
CA VAL A 55 16.80 -17.64 -9.76
C VAL A 55 16.06 -18.57 -10.72
N ALA A 56 14.97 -19.19 -10.24
CA ALA A 56 14.17 -20.06 -11.09
C ALA A 56 13.60 -19.26 -12.28
N PRO A 57 13.48 -19.84 -13.49
CA PRO A 57 13.01 -19.09 -14.66
C PRO A 57 11.64 -18.42 -14.47
N ALA A 58 10.74 -19.04 -13.70
CA ALA A 58 9.42 -18.47 -13.39
C ALA A 58 9.55 -17.24 -12.47
N GLU A 59 10.40 -17.30 -11.44
CA GLU A 59 10.68 -16.19 -10.53
C GLU A 59 11.28 -14.99 -11.26
N ALA A 60 12.24 -15.24 -12.15
CA ALA A 60 12.84 -14.19 -12.99
C ALA A 60 11.79 -13.54 -13.91
N ARG A 61 10.96 -14.33 -14.59
CA ARG A 61 9.87 -13.82 -15.44
C ARG A 61 8.85 -13.00 -14.64
N LEU A 62 8.50 -13.46 -13.43
CA LEU A 62 7.58 -12.74 -12.56
C LEU A 62 8.20 -11.41 -12.13
N ALA A 63 9.45 -11.40 -11.69
CA ALA A 63 10.16 -10.19 -11.28
C ALA A 63 10.22 -9.16 -12.42
N GLU A 64 10.57 -9.58 -13.63
CA GLU A 64 10.56 -8.71 -14.83
C GLU A 64 9.17 -8.15 -15.17
N GLY A 65 8.12 -8.95 -14.98
CA GLY A 65 6.74 -8.55 -15.24
C GLY A 65 6.17 -7.61 -14.19
N PHE A 66 6.50 -7.82 -12.91
CA PHE A 66 5.89 -7.13 -11.78
C PHE A 66 6.64 -5.88 -11.33
N ALA A 67 7.97 -5.83 -11.45
CA ALA A 67 8.80 -4.80 -10.80
C ALA A 67 8.37 -3.35 -11.13
N GLY A 68 8.15 -3.03 -12.40
CA GLY A 68 7.76 -1.67 -12.80
C GLY A 68 6.37 -1.28 -12.28
N ILE A 69 5.44 -2.23 -12.21
CA ILE A 69 4.12 -2.02 -11.59
C ILE A 69 4.29 -1.74 -10.09
N ASP A 70 5.11 -2.51 -9.37
CA ASP A 70 5.32 -2.29 -7.93
C ASP A 70 5.93 -0.93 -7.64
N ILE A 71 6.87 -0.47 -8.48
CA ILE A 71 7.46 0.88 -8.35
C ILE A 71 6.37 1.95 -8.39
N GLN A 72 5.43 1.87 -9.34
CA GLN A 72 4.31 2.81 -9.47
C GLN A 72 3.36 2.74 -8.28
N LEU A 73 2.94 1.53 -7.89
CA LEU A 73 2.02 1.33 -6.76
C LEU A 73 2.63 1.82 -5.45
N ARG A 74 3.91 1.52 -5.20
CA ARG A 74 4.63 1.97 -4.01
C ARG A 74 4.82 3.48 -3.99
N ALA A 75 5.04 4.09 -5.15
CA ALA A 75 5.10 5.55 -5.26
C ALA A 75 3.74 6.18 -4.94
N LEU A 76 2.63 5.59 -5.40
CA LEU A 76 1.28 6.05 -5.07
C LEU A 76 1.00 5.95 -3.56
N GLU A 77 1.27 4.80 -2.95
CA GLU A 77 1.08 4.61 -1.50
C GLU A 77 1.81 5.68 -0.69
N ARG A 78 3.09 5.92 -1.00
CA ARG A 78 3.87 6.96 -0.33
C ARG A 78 3.33 8.36 -0.57
N ALA A 79 2.85 8.66 -1.77
CA ALA A 79 2.27 9.97 -2.07
C ALA A 79 0.97 10.21 -1.29
N LEU A 80 0.18 9.16 -1.13
CA LEU A 80 -1.06 9.18 -0.36
C LEU A 80 -0.81 9.28 1.15
N GLU A 81 0.12 8.47 1.69
CA GLU A 81 0.47 8.48 3.12
C GLU A 81 1.12 9.78 3.58
N ASN A 82 1.94 10.40 2.73
CA ASN A 82 2.64 11.66 3.04
C ASN A 82 1.83 12.91 2.68
N SER A 83 0.56 12.77 2.30
CA SER A 83 -0.29 13.91 1.97
C SER A 83 -0.80 14.58 3.25
N ASP A 84 0.03 15.43 3.86
CA ASP A 84 -0.36 16.28 5.00
C ASP A 84 -1.39 17.36 4.59
N ARG A 85 -1.53 17.62 3.29
CA ARG A 85 -2.41 18.66 2.74
C ARG A 85 -3.81 18.10 2.46
N LYS A 86 -4.81 18.92 2.77
CA LYS A 86 -6.21 18.67 2.39
C LYS A 86 -6.30 18.53 0.85
N PRO A 87 -7.02 17.53 0.31
CA PRO A 87 -7.20 17.38 -1.12
C PRO A 87 -7.88 18.62 -1.71
N ASP A 88 -7.09 19.47 -2.35
CA ASP A 88 -7.56 20.61 -3.13
C ASP A 88 -7.30 20.36 -4.62
N THR A 89 -7.80 21.26 -5.47
CA THR A 89 -7.67 21.11 -6.93
C THR A 89 -6.20 21.10 -7.37
N ALA A 90 -5.32 21.82 -6.66
CA ALA A 90 -3.89 21.87 -6.97
C ALA A 90 -3.21 20.53 -6.65
N TRP A 91 -3.50 19.96 -5.48
CA TRP A 91 -3.05 18.62 -5.10
C TRP A 91 -3.55 17.56 -6.09
N ALA A 92 -4.83 17.59 -6.46
CA ALA A 92 -5.39 16.65 -7.44
C ALA A 92 -4.66 16.74 -8.79
N LYS A 93 -4.40 17.97 -9.28
CA LYS A 93 -3.62 18.20 -10.50
C LYS A 93 -2.20 17.63 -10.40
N GLN A 94 -1.51 17.83 -9.28
CA GLN A 94 -0.17 17.27 -9.06
C GLN A 94 -0.20 15.74 -9.04
N MET A 95 -1.22 15.14 -8.41
CA MET A 95 -1.39 13.69 -8.39
C MET A 95 -1.61 13.11 -9.79
N PHE A 96 -2.46 13.72 -10.64
CA PHE A 96 -2.63 13.28 -12.03
C PHE A 96 -1.37 13.49 -12.89
N GLN A 97 -0.59 14.54 -12.63
CA GLN A 97 0.68 14.76 -13.31
C GLN A 97 1.72 13.70 -12.92
N ARG A 98 1.77 13.34 -11.64
CA ARG A 98 2.70 12.35 -11.10
C ARG A 98 2.31 10.92 -11.46
N PHE A 99 1.01 10.64 -11.48
CA PHE A 99 0.45 9.32 -11.74
C PHE A 99 -0.59 9.42 -12.86
N PRO A 100 -0.16 9.52 -14.13
CA PRO A 100 -1.07 9.68 -15.27
C PRO A 100 -1.97 8.45 -15.51
N TRP A 101 -1.70 7.34 -14.81
CA TRP A 101 -2.45 6.09 -14.88
C TRP A 101 -3.62 6.01 -13.88
N ILE A 102 -3.77 6.96 -12.95
CA ILE A 102 -4.92 6.96 -12.03
C ILE A 102 -6.18 7.44 -12.76
N SER A 103 -7.31 6.76 -12.52
CA SER A 103 -8.60 7.12 -13.11
C SER A 103 -9.20 8.35 -12.44
N GLY A 104 -9.00 8.49 -11.12
CA GLY A 104 -9.58 9.58 -10.37
C GLY A 104 -9.20 9.61 -8.89
N LEU A 105 -9.63 10.70 -8.26
CA LEU A 105 -9.43 11.03 -6.86
C LEU A 105 -10.78 11.43 -6.25
N ALA A 106 -11.05 10.99 -5.02
CA ALA A 106 -12.25 11.34 -4.29
C ALA A 106 -11.93 11.61 -2.82
N ALA A 107 -12.71 12.50 -2.20
CA ALA A 107 -12.76 12.68 -0.76
C ALA A 107 -14.17 12.32 -0.30
N VAL A 108 -14.28 11.41 0.66
CA VAL A 108 -15.55 10.99 1.24
C VAL A 108 -15.57 11.28 2.73
N ASP A 109 -16.74 11.59 3.28
CA ASP A 109 -16.93 11.73 4.72
C ASP A 109 -16.99 10.36 5.44
N ASN A 110 -17.21 10.36 6.74
CA ASN A 110 -17.31 9.15 7.57
C ASN A 110 -18.60 8.35 7.34
N GLU A 111 -19.59 8.92 6.66
CA GLU A 111 -20.82 8.24 6.24
C GLU A 111 -20.74 7.69 4.80
N GLY A 112 -19.72 8.10 4.03
CA GLY A 112 -19.49 7.68 2.64
C GLY A 112 -20.02 8.64 1.59
N HIS A 113 -20.48 9.83 1.95
CA HIS A 113 -20.86 10.84 0.97
C HIS A 113 -19.62 11.46 0.34
N VAL A 114 -19.67 11.63 -0.97
CA VAL A 114 -18.60 12.27 -1.74
C VAL A 114 -18.62 13.78 -1.47
N MET A 115 -17.57 14.27 -0.82
CA MET A 115 -17.35 15.69 -0.54
C MET A 115 -16.72 16.41 -1.75
N ALA A 116 -15.80 15.73 -2.43
CA ALA A 116 -15.12 16.22 -3.63
C ALA A 116 -14.66 15.04 -4.48
N GLN A 117 -14.65 15.23 -5.80
CA GLN A 117 -14.18 14.21 -6.72
C GLN A 117 -13.58 14.85 -7.97
N GLN A 118 -12.56 14.20 -8.54
CA GLN A 118 -11.98 14.52 -9.83
C GLN A 118 -11.73 13.20 -10.61
N PRO A 119 -12.23 13.04 -11.84
CA PRO A 119 -13.15 13.96 -12.55
C PRO A 119 -14.51 14.07 -11.85
N GLU A 120 -15.20 15.21 -12.00
CA GLU A 120 -16.53 15.44 -11.39
C GLU A 120 -17.58 14.42 -11.86
N ALA A 121 -17.50 14.02 -13.12
CA ALA A 121 -18.34 12.99 -13.70
C ALA A 121 -17.49 11.73 -13.98
N PRO A 122 -17.54 10.70 -13.11
CA PRO A 122 -16.82 9.46 -13.37
C PRO A 122 -17.47 8.67 -14.51
N MET A 123 -16.64 7.99 -15.29
CA MET A 123 -17.13 7.10 -16.35
C MET A 123 -17.67 5.77 -15.80
N LYS A 124 -17.21 5.34 -14.62
CA LYS A 124 -17.60 4.09 -13.96
C LYS A 124 -18.47 4.41 -12.73
N PRO A 125 -19.43 3.56 -12.36
CA PRO A 125 -20.16 3.69 -11.11
C PRO A 125 -19.24 3.38 -9.94
N LEU A 126 -18.86 4.39 -9.16
CA LEU A 126 -17.92 4.24 -8.04
C LEU A 126 -18.68 3.98 -6.74
N ASP A 127 -18.27 2.95 -6.01
CA ASP A 127 -18.67 2.72 -4.62
C ASP A 127 -17.45 3.03 -3.72
N PHE A 128 -17.66 3.65 -2.57
CA PHE A 128 -16.61 3.94 -1.60
C PHE A 128 -16.92 3.36 -0.22
N THR A 129 -18.16 2.87 -0.02
CA THR A 129 -18.63 2.35 1.26
C THR A 129 -17.76 1.21 1.82
N PRO A 130 -17.23 0.27 1.01
CA PRO A 130 -16.37 -0.79 1.54
C PRO A 130 -15.13 -0.29 2.27
N LEU A 131 -14.56 0.86 1.90
CA LEU A 131 -13.36 1.43 2.51
C LEU A 131 -13.61 2.06 3.89
N LEU A 132 -14.85 2.40 4.22
CA LEU A 132 -15.20 2.98 5.52
C LEU A 132 -15.02 1.96 6.64
N LYS A 133 -15.12 0.67 6.31
CA LYS A 133 -14.91 -0.42 7.26
C LYS A 133 -13.43 -0.53 7.60
N GLU A 134 -13.12 -0.43 8.89
CA GLU A 134 -11.77 -0.65 9.39
C GLU A 134 -11.42 -2.14 9.33
N ASP A 135 -10.19 -2.44 8.93
CA ASP A 135 -9.63 -3.78 9.09
C ASP A 135 -9.09 -3.93 10.51
N ALA A 136 -9.72 -4.80 11.30
CA ALA A 136 -9.33 -5.06 12.68
C ALA A 136 -7.89 -5.57 12.85
N LYS A 137 -7.25 -6.04 11.77
CA LYS A 137 -5.85 -6.50 11.77
C LYS A 137 -4.85 -5.39 11.51
N GLN A 138 -5.30 -4.19 11.13
CA GLN A 138 -4.43 -3.08 10.76
C GLN A 138 -4.52 -1.92 11.74
N ASN A 139 -3.55 -1.01 11.64
CA ASN A 139 -3.62 0.27 12.35
C ASN A 139 -4.78 1.09 11.77
N MET A 140 -5.53 1.81 12.62
CA MET A 140 -6.63 2.68 12.21
C MET A 140 -6.25 3.68 11.09
N ARG A 141 -4.98 4.11 11.04
CA ARG A 141 -4.42 5.03 10.02
C ARG A 141 -3.83 4.34 8.79
N ALA A 142 -3.83 3.01 8.73
CA ALA A 142 -3.30 2.27 7.60
C ALA A 142 -4.13 2.51 6.33
N LEU A 143 -3.49 2.44 5.16
CA LEU A 143 -4.18 2.48 3.88
C LEU A 143 -5.20 1.36 3.78
N ARG A 144 -6.39 1.70 3.29
CA ARG A 144 -7.48 0.77 3.04
C ARG A 144 -7.68 0.63 1.55
N SER A 145 -7.82 -0.58 1.05
CA SER A 145 -7.97 -0.83 -0.36
C SER A 145 -8.95 -1.94 -0.62
N TYR A 146 -9.61 -1.88 -1.76
CA TYR A 146 -10.46 -2.96 -2.23
C TYR A 146 -10.61 -2.88 -3.75
N VAL A 147 -11.23 -3.90 -4.34
CA VAL A 147 -11.53 -3.93 -5.77
C VAL A 147 -13.03 -4.03 -5.98
N GLN A 148 -13.54 -3.23 -6.91
CA GLN A 148 -14.93 -3.31 -7.37
C GLN A 148 -14.93 -3.82 -8.81
N GLU A 149 -15.76 -4.80 -9.10
CA GLU A 149 -16.06 -5.17 -10.48
C GLU A 149 -17.02 -4.14 -11.09
N THR A 150 -16.67 -3.59 -12.26
CA THR A 150 -17.53 -2.65 -12.98
C THR A 150 -17.79 -3.18 -14.40
N PRO A 151 -18.85 -2.72 -15.09
CA PRO A 151 -19.10 -3.13 -16.48
C PRO A 151 -17.95 -2.83 -17.45
N MET A 152 -17.08 -1.88 -17.11
CA MET A 152 -15.91 -1.50 -17.91
C MET A 152 -14.63 -2.22 -17.46
N GLY A 153 -14.73 -3.14 -16.51
CA GLY A 153 -13.63 -3.88 -15.88
C GLY A 153 -13.33 -3.45 -14.44
N PRO A 154 -12.45 -4.17 -13.75
CA PRO A 154 -12.20 -3.98 -12.33
C PRO A 154 -11.55 -2.63 -12.03
N GLU A 155 -12.00 -1.99 -10.97
CA GLU A 155 -11.43 -0.75 -10.43
C GLU A 155 -10.86 -1.01 -9.04
N VAL A 156 -9.60 -0.63 -8.84
CA VAL A 156 -8.92 -0.68 -7.55
C VAL A 156 -9.09 0.65 -6.86
N TYR A 157 -9.38 0.61 -5.56
CA TYR A 157 -9.45 1.79 -4.71
C TYR A 157 -8.38 1.70 -3.62
N VAL A 158 -7.76 2.83 -3.31
CA VAL A 158 -6.79 3.01 -2.22
C VAL A 158 -7.14 4.28 -1.47
N GLY A 159 -7.54 4.12 -0.22
CA GLY A 159 -8.02 5.16 0.67
C GLY A 159 -7.08 5.40 1.85
N VAL A 160 -6.78 6.66 2.11
CA VAL A 160 -6.09 7.14 3.31
C VAL A 160 -7.13 7.59 4.33
N PRO A 161 -7.19 6.96 5.51
CA PRO A 161 -8.04 7.43 6.60
C PRO A 161 -7.61 8.81 7.13
N VAL A 162 -8.54 9.76 7.16
CA VAL A 162 -8.32 11.09 7.72
C VAL A 162 -8.93 11.15 9.12
N TYR A 163 -8.11 11.58 10.08
CA TYR A 163 -8.53 11.73 11.48
C TYR A 163 -8.32 13.16 11.97
N SER A 164 -9.24 13.64 12.80
CA SER A 164 -9.06 14.84 13.62
C SER A 164 -8.89 14.41 15.07
N GLY A 165 -7.65 14.31 15.54
CA GLY A 165 -7.36 13.67 16.82
C GLY A 165 -7.63 12.16 16.74
N THR A 166 -8.63 11.69 17.49
CA THR A 166 -9.13 10.30 17.46
C THR A 166 -10.35 10.11 16.57
N ASP A 167 -10.98 11.21 16.11
CA ASP A 167 -12.24 11.14 15.39
C ASP A 167 -11.97 10.87 13.91
N PHE A 168 -12.52 9.77 13.39
CA PHE A 168 -12.50 9.45 11.97
C PHE A 168 -13.36 10.46 11.21
N ARG A 169 -12.78 11.12 10.20
CA ARG A 169 -13.46 12.16 9.40
C ARG A 169 -13.84 11.69 8.01
N GLY A 170 -13.27 10.59 7.54
CA GLY A 170 -13.49 10.09 6.19
C GLY A 170 -12.20 9.63 5.52
N LEU A 171 -12.21 9.58 4.19
CA LEU A 171 -11.11 9.02 3.39
C LEU A 171 -10.74 9.94 2.23
N VAL A 172 -9.45 9.98 1.92
CA VAL A 172 -8.94 10.45 0.63
C VAL A 172 -8.62 9.23 -0.21
N ILE A 173 -9.24 9.11 -1.38
CA ILE A 173 -9.25 7.89 -2.19
C ILE A 173 -8.64 8.19 -3.56
N ALA A 174 -7.68 7.37 -3.98
CA ALA A 174 -7.30 7.23 -5.38
C ALA A 174 -7.90 5.94 -5.92
N HIS A 175 -8.40 6.00 -7.16
CA HIS A 175 -8.89 4.80 -7.85
C HIS A 175 -8.34 4.71 -9.26
N PHE A 176 -8.14 3.47 -9.72
CA PHE A 176 -7.52 3.19 -11.00
C PHE A 176 -7.86 1.79 -11.51
N ASP A 177 -7.74 1.63 -12.82
CA ASP A 177 -7.79 0.34 -13.48
C ASP A 177 -6.39 -0.28 -13.51
N ILE A 178 -6.22 -1.51 -13.02
CA ILE A 178 -4.90 -2.16 -12.99
C ILE A 178 -4.28 -2.27 -14.40
N ARG A 179 -5.11 -2.29 -15.45
CA ARG A 179 -4.65 -2.38 -16.84
C ARG A 179 -3.88 -1.13 -17.27
N ALA A 180 -4.13 0.02 -16.63
CA ALA A 180 -3.37 1.25 -16.87
C ALA A 180 -1.90 1.14 -16.44
N LEU A 181 -1.55 0.14 -15.61
CA LEU A 181 -0.18 -0.12 -15.17
C LEU A 181 0.59 -1.10 -16.08
N LEU A 182 -0.07 -1.75 -17.05
CA LEU A 182 0.58 -2.70 -17.95
C LEU A 182 1.72 -2.12 -18.78
N PRO A 183 1.71 -0.83 -19.21
CA PRO A 183 2.86 -0.22 -19.87
C PRO A 183 4.15 -0.22 -19.05
N TYR A 184 4.05 -0.33 -17.72
CA TYR A 184 5.21 -0.40 -16.81
C TYR A 184 5.71 -1.83 -16.60
N SER A 185 5.06 -2.84 -17.20
CA SER A 185 5.52 -4.22 -17.17
C SER A 185 6.41 -4.52 -18.37
N SER A 186 7.50 -5.26 -18.15
CA SER A 186 8.32 -5.76 -19.28
C SER A 186 7.69 -6.97 -19.97
N ARG A 187 6.73 -7.64 -19.33
CA ARG A 187 6.10 -8.88 -19.81
C ARG A 187 4.58 -8.92 -19.56
N PRO A 188 3.80 -7.90 -19.96
CA PRO A 188 2.39 -7.81 -19.59
C PRO A 188 1.51 -8.93 -20.20
N ALA A 189 1.97 -9.56 -21.28
CA ALA A 189 1.29 -10.71 -21.89
C ALA A 189 1.38 -11.99 -21.06
N ASP A 190 2.50 -12.20 -20.36
CA ASP A 190 2.73 -13.41 -19.56
C ASP A 190 2.34 -13.22 -18.09
N LEU A 191 2.02 -11.99 -17.69
CA LEU A 191 1.64 -11.63 -16.34
C LEU A 191 0.12 -11.71 -16.17
N MET A 192 -0.33 -12.48 -15.18
CA MET A 192 -1.68 -12.43 -14.65
C MET A 192 -1.72 -11.65 -13.34
N ILE A 193 -2.79 -10.89 -13.12
CA ILE A 193 -3.02 -10.14 -11.88
C ILE A 193 -4.40 -10.51 -11.34
N ALA A 194 -4.47 -10.87 -10.06
CA ALA A 194 -5.70 -11.24 -9.37
C ALA A 194 -5.79 -10.58 -7.99
N ALA A 195 -7.01 -10.58 -7.45
CA ALA A 195 -7.32 -10.22 -6.08
C ALA A 195 -8.31 -11.24 -5.51
N PRO A 196 -8.56 -11.26 -4.18
CA PRO A 196 -9.61 -12.08 -3.61
C PRO A 196 -10.94 -11.94 -4.35
N GLY A 197 -11.43 -13.06 -4.91
CA GLY A 197 -12.71 -13.13 -5.61
C GLY A 197 -12.69 -12.84 -7.10
N GLN A 198 -11.59 -12.33 -7.69
CA GLN A 198 -11.58 -12.00 -9.12
C GLN A 198 -10.19 -11.94 -9.77
N VAL A 199 -10.14 -12.28 -11.07
CA VAL A 199 -8.98 -12.03 -11.93
C VAL A 199 -9.10 -10.63 -12.52
N MET A 200 -8.11 -9.78 -12.28
CA MET A 200 -8.15 -8.39 -12.70
C MET A 200 -7.51 -8.17 -14.07
N TRP A 201 -6.46 -8.94 -14.36
CA TRP A 201 -5.80 -8.97 -15.66
C TRP A 201 -5.39 -10.42 -15.99
N PRO A 202 -5.87 -10.99 -17.10
CA PRO A 202 -5.61 -12.40 -17.42
C PRO A 202 -4.36 -12.64 -18.28
N GLY A 203 -3.58 -11.60 -18.59
CA GLY A 203 -2.50 -11.74 -19.57
C GLY A 203 -3.03 -12.07 -20.96
N ARG A 204 -2.33 -12.93 -21.69
CA ARG A 204 -2.76 -13.51 -22.97
C ARG A 204 -3.67 -14.73 -22.84
N PHE A 205 -3.95 -15.18 -21.61
CA PHE A 205 -4.59 -16.45 -21.34
C PHE A 205 -6.11 -16.34 -21.20
N ASP A 206 -6.82 -17.40 -21.56
CA ASP A 206 -8.20 -17.56 -21.11
C ASP A 206 -8.23 -17.78 -19.59
N ALA A 207 -8.66 -16.76 -18.84
CA ALA A 207 -8.65 -16.77 -17.38
C ALA A 207 -9.25 -18.05 -16.78
N GLN A 208 -10.38 -18.51 -17.32
CA GLN A 208 -11.11 -19.68 -16.81
C GLN A 208 -10.37 -21.00 -17.02
N ALA A 209 -9.41 -21.04 -17.94
CA ALA A 209 -8.58 -22.20 -18.19
C ALA A 209 -7.30 -22.24 -17.31
N THR A 210 -7.05 -21.18 -16.53
CA THR A 210 -5.87 -21.08 -15.65
C THR A 210 -6.22 -21.47 -14.21
N PRO A 211 -5.26 -21.98 -13.41
CA PRO A 211 -5.49 -22.22 -11.98
C PRO A 211 -5.84 -20.92 -11.24
N ILE A 212 -5.36 -19.78 -11.71
CA ILE A 212 -5.51 -18.45 -11.10
C ILE A 212 -6.99 -18.06 -10.90
N ALA A 213 -7.87 -18.40 -11.83
CA ALA A 213 -9.30 -18.08 -11.71
C ALA A 213 -10.04 -18.95 -10.67
N SER A 214 -9.52 -20.15 -10.40
CA SER A 214 -10.15 -21.14 -9.50
C SER A 214 -9.61 -21.10 -8.07
N THR A 215 -8.47 -20.45 -7.85
CA THR A 215 -7.83 -20.36 -6.53
C THR A 215 -8.60 -19.42 -5.60
N ASP A 216 -8.89 -19.89 -4.38
CA ASP A 216 -9.35 -19.04 -3.29
C ASP A 216 -8.19 -18.18 -2.78
N TRP A 217 -8.03 -17.00 -3.38
CA TRP A 217 -6.94 -16.08 -3.06
C TRP A 217 -7.01 -15.53 -1.64
N ALA A 218 -8.20 -15.39 -1.04
CA ALA A 218 -8.32 -14.93 0.35
C ALA A 218 -7.66 -15.94 1.31
N ASN A 219 -7.82 -17.23 1.04
CA ASN A 219 -7.19 -18.29 1.82
C ASN A 219 -5.72 -18.49 1.47
N ALA A 220 -5.36 -18.49 0.17
CA ALA A 220 -3.98 -18.73 -0.27
C ALA A 220 -3.00 -17.68 0.30
N VAL A 221 -3.31 -16.38 0.13
CA VAL A 221 -2.42 -15.30 0.59
C VAL A 221 -2.37 -15.15 2.12
N SER A 222 -3.31 -15.78 2.84
CA SER A 222 -3.29 -15.82 4.30
C SER A 222 -2.27 -16.80 4.87
N LYS A 223 -1.80 -17.75 4.04
CA LYS A 223 -0.86 -18.80 4.42
C LYS A 223 0.55 -18.47 3.95
N ASP A 224 0.65 -18.04 2.70
CA ASP A 224 1.92 -17.82 2.02
C ASP A 224 1.92 -16.49 1.26
N VAL A 225 3.11 -15.95 1.00
CA VAL A 225 3.29 -14.72 0.21
C VAL A 225 3.77 -15.01 -1.22
N TYR A 226 4.10 -16.26 -1.52
CA TYR A 226 4.43 -16.75 -2.84
C TYR A 226 4.20 -18.27 -2.90
N GLY A 227 4.16 -18.83 -4.10
CA GLY A 227 4.09 -20.27 -4.29
C GLY A 227 3.66 -20.63 -5.71
N SER A 228 3.23 -21.87 -5.89
CA SER A 228 2.69 -22.34 -7.17
C SER A 228 1.26 -22.87 -6.99
N VAL A 229 0.45 -22.73 -8.04
CA VAL A 229 -0.91 -23.29 -8.12
C VAL A 229 -1.08 -23.98 -9.46
N SER A 230 -1.77 -25.11 -9.47
CA SER A 230 -1.90 -25.97 -10.64
C SER A 230 -3.34 -26.39 -10.91
N ASN A 231 -3.61 -26.68 -12.18
CA ASN A 231 -4.83 -27.33 -12.65
C ASN A 231 -4.48 -28.35 -13.75
N ALA A 232 -5.48 -28.89 -14.45
CA ALA A 232 -5.26 -29.88 -15.50
C ALA A 232 -4.43 -29.36 -16.71
N ASN A 233 -4.36 -28.05 -16.91
CA ASN A 233 -3.66 -27.43 -18.05
C ASN A 233 -2.20 -27.09 -17.74
N GLY A 234 -1.84 -26.94 -16.46
CA GLY A 234 -0.49 -26.61 -16.06
C GLY A 234 -0.40 -25.95 -14.68
N GLU A 235 0.71 -25.24 -14.49
CA GLU A 235 1.11 -24.62 -13.23
C GLU A 235 1.48 -23.14 -13.44
N PHE A 236 1.11 -22.32 -12.46
CA PHE A 236 1.51 -20.92 -12.35
C PHE A 236 2.27 -20.70 -11.05
N TYR A 237 3.37 -19.96 -11.15
CA TYR A 237 4.07 -19.40 -10.02
C TYR A 237 3.49 -18.02 -9.70
N TRP A 238 3.32 -17.70 -8.42
CA TRP A 238 2.70 -16.46 -7.96
C TRP A 238 3.42 -15.84 -6.76
N VAL A 239 3.28 -14.52 -6.64
CA VAL A 239 3.70 -13.71 -5.49
C VAL A 239 2.56 -12.78 -5.12
N SER A 240 2.35 -12.55 -3.82
CA SER A 240 1.41 -11.55 -3.32
C SER A 240 2.13 -10.28 -2.89
N ARG A 241 1.50 -9.14 -3.19
CA ARG A 241 1.89 -7.81 -2.74
C ARG A 241 0.67 -7.09 -2.22
N TYR A 242 0.74 -6.61 -0.99
CA TYR A 242 -0.36 -5.89 -0.36
C TYR A 242 -0.37 -4.43 -0.80
N LEU A 243 -1.54 -3.92 -1.17
CA LEU A 243 -1.85 -2.52 -1.38
C LEU A 243 -2.79 -2.09 -0.26
N GLY A 244 -2.28 -1.43 0.78
CA GLY A 244 -3.02 -1.33 2.04
C GLY A 244 -3.37 -2.72 2.60
N ASN A 245 -4.65 -3.02 2.81
CA ASN A 245 -5.13 -4.36 3.20
C ASN A 245 -5.49 -5.28 2.04
N LEU A 246 -5.43 -4.81 0.79
CA LEU A 246 -5.77 -5.63 -0.38
C LEU A 246 -4.57 -6.46 -0.84
N PRO A 247 -4.61 -7.80 -0.80
CA PRO A 247 -3.59 -8.61 -1.44
C PRO A 247 -3.80 -8.60 -2.96
N LEU A 248 -2.81 -8.09 -3.70
CA LEU A 248 -2.70 -8.25 -5.14
C LEU A 248 -1.80 -9.45 -5.43
N VAL A 249 -2.26 -10.33 -6.29
CA VAL A 249 -1.54 -11.54 -6.69
C VAL A 249 -1.02 -11.35 -8.10
N PHE A 250 0.28 -11.51 -8.28
CA PHE A 250 0.96 -11.48 -9.57
C PHE A 250 1.40 -12.90 -9.89
N ALA A 251 1.10 -13.39 -11.08
CA ALA A 251 1.40 -14.77 -11.45
C ALA A 251 1.88 -14.90 -12.90
N VAL A 252 2.74 -15.89 -13.14
CA VAL A 252 3.26 -16.22 -14.47
C VAL A 252 3.21 -17.74 -14.68
N PRO A 253 3.07 -18.23 -15.92
CA PRO A 253 3.10 -19.66 -16.17
C PRO A 253 4.46 -20.24 -15.82
N GLU A 254 4.44 -21.34 -15.07
CA GLU A 254 5.61 -22.12 -14.69
C GLU A 254 5.76 -23.34 -15.62
N ALA A 255 4.67 -24.06 -15.85
CA ALA A 255 4.61 -25.23 -16.74
C ALA A 255 3.23 -25.41 -17.38
N GLY A 256 3.16 -26.17 -18.48
CA GLY A 256 1.91 -26.52 -19.17
C GLY A 256 1.57 -25.62 -20.35
N SER A 257 0.32 -25.70 -20.83
CA SER A 257 -0.16 -24.97 -22.00
C SER A 257 -1.57 -24.47 -21.75
N PHE A 258 -1.76 -23.16 -21.90
CA PHE A 258 -3.03 -22.50 -21.61
C PHE A 258 -3.62 -21.94 -22.90
N PRO A 259 -4.93 -22.10 -23.14
CA PRO A 259 -5.61 -21.43 -24.24
C PRO A 259 -5.39 -19.92 -24.17
N GLU A 260 -5.11 -19.30 -25.32
CA GLU A 260 -4.90 -17.87 -25.43
C GLU A 260 -6.10 -17.17 -26.06
N LYS A 261 -6.34 -15.90 -25.69
CA LYS A 261 -7.41 -15.08 -26.25
C LYS A 261 -6.85 -13.91 -27.08
N PRO A 262 -7.06 -13.90 -28.41
CA PRO A 262 -6.51 -12.86 -29.30
C PRO A 262 -6.91 -11.42 -28.93
N GLU A 263 -8.10 -11.25 -28.35
CA GLU A 263 -8.60 -9.95 -27.87
C GLU A 263 -7.72 -9.33 -26.78
N GLN A 264 -7.12 -10.15 -25.90
CA GLN A 264 -6.24 -9.66 -24.83
C GLN A 264 -4.90 -9.18 -25.39
N LEU A 265 -4.38 -9.87 -26.42
CA LEU A 265 -3.18 -9.45 -27.14
C LEU A 265 -3.42 -8.13 -27.90
N ALA A 266 -4.64 -7.87 -28.38
CA ALA A 266 -5.00 -6.60 -29.00
C ALA A 266 -5.00 -5.45 -27.98
N ILE A 267 -5.53 -5.68 -26.77
CA ILE A 267 -5.48 -4.71 -25.65
C ILE A 267 -4.03 -4.33 -25.34
N LEU A 268 -3.12 -5.30 -25.29
CA LEU A 268 -1.70 -5.04 -25.03
C LEU A 268 -1.02 -4.20 -26.10
N LYS A 269 -1.34 -4.43 -27.37
CA LYS A 269 -0.82 -3.62 -28.48
C LYS A 269 -1.31 -2.18 -28.39
N GLN A 270 -2.57 -1.98 -28.00
CA GLN A 270 -3.13 -0.66 -27.78
C GLN A 270 -2.54 0.02 -26.55
N ALA A 271 -2.34 -0.71 -25.45
CA ALA A 271 -1.70 -0.22 -24.23
C ALA A 271 -0.24 0.19 -24.48
N ALA A 272 0.52 -0.57 -25.27
CA ALA A 272 1.87 -0.21 -25.68
C ALA A 272 1.90 1.06 -26.56
N ALA A 273 0.89 1.25 -27.42
CA ALA A 273 0.76 2.46 -28.25
C ALA A 273 0.37 3.70 -27.42
N LEU A 274 -0.40 3.53 -26.34
CA LEU A 274 -0.76 4.60 -25.39
C LEU A 274 0.36 4.86 -24.36
N GLY A 275 1.17 3.84 -24.07
CA GLY A 275 2.20 3.83 -23.03
C GLY A 275 3.57 4.37 -23.43
N SER A 276 3.72 5.01 -24.59
CA SER A 276 5.04 5.49 -25.08
C SER A 276 5.64 6.67 -24.32
N ALA A 277 5.11 7.03 -23.15
CA ALA A 277 5.58 8.18 -22.37
C ALA A 277 6.54 7.81 -21.23
N ASN A 278 6.54 6.57 -20.72
CA ASN A 278 7.35 6.22 -19.54
C ASN A 278 8.05 4.87 -19.72
N THR A 279 9.35 4.83 -19.48
CA THR A 279 10.11 3.57 -19.49
C THR A 279 9.77 2.72 -18.25
N PRO A 280 9.78 1.37 -18.33
CA PRO A 280 9.31 0.46 -17.26
C PRO A 280 9.97 0.67 -15.88
N ASN A 281 11.14 1.30 -15.84
CA ASN A 281 11.96 1.48 -14.65
C ASN A 281 12.30 2.94 -14.34
N GLU A 282 11.66 3.91 -15.01
CA GLU A 282 11.87 5.30 -14.65
C GLU A 282 11.28 5.56 -13.25
N PRO A 283 12.07 6.13 -12.32
CA PRO A 283 11.53 6.53 -11.05
C PRO A 283 10.41 7.53 -11.29
N VAL A 284 9.26 7.33 -10.64
CA VAL A 284 8.20 8.34 -10.62
C VAL A 284 8.83 9.64 -10.16
N THR A 285 8.91 10.63 -11.05
CA THR A 285 9.59 11.89 -10.76
C THR A 285 8.92 12.49 -9.54
N GLU A 286 9.68 12.60 -8.45
CA GLU A 286 9.23 13.30 -7.26
C GLU A 286 9.16 14.77 -7.63
N ILE A 287 7.96 15.23 -7.95
CA ILE A 287 7.70 16.66 -8.09
C ILE A 287 7.89 17.22 -6.68
N GLN A 288 9.09 17.75 -6.40
CA GLN A 288 9.33 18.55 -5.21
C GLN A 288 8.20 19.56 -5.12
N PRO A 289 7.50 19.68 -3.98
CA PRO A 289 6.56 20.78 -3.82
C PRO A 289 7.38 22.06 -3.99
N ALA A 290 7.20 22.74 -5.11
CA ALA A 290 7.50 24.16 -5.16
C ALA A 290 6.56 24.73 -4.10
N TYR A 291 7.07 25.03 -2.90
CA TYR A 291 6.33 25.76 -1.88
C TYR A 291 6.08 27.14 -2.46
N PRO A 292 4.89 27.46 -3.02
CA PRO A 292 4.59 28.84 -3.31
C PRO A 292 4.40 29.47 -1.92
N GLU A 293 5.02 30.62 -1.66
CA GLU A 293 4.64 31.43 -0.51
C GLU A 293 3.11 31.53 -0.51
N LEU A 294 2.49 31.19 0.63
CA LEU A 294 1.04 31.20 0.79
C LEU A 294 0.54 32.61 0.49
N ASP A 295 0.02 32.84 -0.70
CA ASP A 295 -0.81 34.00 -0.97
C ASP A 295 -2.16 33.73 -0.32
N GLU A 296 -2.36 34.30 0.88
CA GLU A 296 -3.60 34.22 1.66
C GLU A 296 -4.83 34.80 0.93
N SER A 297 -4.68 35.27 -0.32
CA SER A 297 -5.75 35.87 -1.11
C SER A 297 -6.51 34.90 -2.04
N GLU A 298 -6.05 33.66 -2.27
CA GLU A 298 -6.82 32.69 -3.07
C GLU A 298 -7.83 31.92 -2.19
N GLY A 299 -9.06 32.44 -2.20
CA GLY A 299 -10.19 31.98 -1.42
C GLY A 299 -10.47 30.47 -1.47
N SER A 300 -10.64 29.91 -0.29
CA SER A 300 -11.10 28.55 -0.04
C SER A 300 -12.46 28.27 -0.70
N ILE A 301 -12.57 27.15 -1.41
CA ILE A 301 -13.85 26.60 -1.90
C ILE A 301 -14.79 26.13 -0.77
N LEU A 302 -14.35 26.16 0.49
CA LEU A 302 -15.19 25.94 1.68
C LEU A 302 -15.57 27.24 2.41
N THR A 303 -15.25 28.39 1.82
CA THR A 303 -15.81 29.68 2.22
C THR A 303 -16.56 30.30 1.06
N LYS A 304 -17.62 29.64 0.59
CA LYS A 304 -18.78 30.42 0.15
C LYS A 304 -19.63 30.66 1.41
N PRO A 305 -19.74 31.90 1.91
CA PRO A 305 -20.79 32.18 2.87
C PRO A 305 -22.12 31.79 2.21
N ALA A 306 -23.04 31.24 2.99
CA ALA A 306 -24.41 31.04 2.54
C ALA A 306 -24.90 32.32 1.83
N PRO A 307 -25.62 32.23 0.69
CA PRO A 307 -26.10 33.42 0.01
C PRO A 307 -26.87 34.26 1.03
N GLN A 308 -26.33 35.44 1.34
CA GLN A 308 -27.06 36.41 2.15
C GLN A 308 -28.32 36.74 1.37
N ALA A 309 -29.47 36.60 2.03
CA ALA A 309 -30.72 37.08 1.49
C ALA A 309 -30.52 38.54 1.07
N SER A 310 -30.84 38.86 -0.19
CA SER A 310 -30.78 40.22 -0.70
C SER A 310 -31.60 41.15 0.20
N ASP A 311 -31.06 42.33 0.51
CA ASP A 311 -31.70 43.36 1.34
C ASP A 311 -33.09 43.82 0.83
N ASP A 312 -33.51 43.42 -0.37
CA ASP A 312 -34.87 43.60 -0.88
C ASP A 312 -35.96 42.80 -0.14
N GLN A 313 -35.60 41.79 0.67
CA GLN A 313 -36.57 41.05 1.48
C GLN A 313 -36.78 41.64 2.89
N LYS A 314 -35.83 42.42 3.43
CA LYS A 314 -36.00 43.08 4.73
C LYS A 314 -36.96 44.27 4.67
N VAL A 315 -37.03 44.97 3.53
CA VAL A 315 -37.95 46.11 3.37
C VAL A 315 -39.41 45.67 3.23
N LYS A 316 -39.68 44.42 2.83
CA LYS A 316 -41.07 43.92 2.71
C LYS A 316 -41.66 43.38 4.02
N GLU A 317 -40.83 43.07 5.02
CA GLU A 317 -41.31 42.53 6.30
C GLU A 317 -41.54 43.62 7.36
N GLU A 318 -40.94 44.81 7.22
CA GLU A 318 -41.26 45.99 8.06
C GLU A 318 -42.45 46.82 7.56
N ALA A 319 -42.95 46.57 6.34
CA ALA A 319 -44.14 47.24 5.80
C ALA A 319 -45.46 46.53 6.15
N LEU A 320 -45.42 45.45 6.95
CA LEU A 320 -46.59 44.63 7.31
C LEU A 320 -46.71 44.38 8.82
N ARG A 321 -46.09 45.22 9.65
CA ARG A 321 -46.37 45.33 11.08
C ARG A 321 -46.82 46.74 11.44
#